data_AF-G7VRW4-F1
#
_entry.id   AF-G7VRW4-F1
#
_cell.length_a   1.000
_cell.length_b   1.000
_cell.length_c   1.000
_cell.angle_alpha   90.00
_cell.angle_beta   90.00
_cell.angle_gamma   90.00
#
_symmetry.space_group_name_H-M   'P 1'
#
loop_
_entity.id
_entity.type
_entity.pdbx_description
1 polymer ?
#
loop_
_entity_poly.entity_id
_entity_poly.type
_entity_poly.pdbx_seq_one_letter_code
_entity_poly.pdbx_strand_id
1 'polypeptide(L)'
;MFGSVKSTILLPGEIFLATLPADASEAMGTIMGQPPMFLRHLFPVHFQEEGTDLAQVLERLVAFIRNRRELIDQRVSLQVRKGADSSWTESAGALKQALSEQISDLHMELTVQGADVIVSVFADTDTWYAGVSHPQDNLSDWSGGAVRFQKEDGQISRAKFKLLEAEATFGIDFSAFHQGLDIGAAPGGWTSFLLERGLKVTAVDPAKMEPSLMKYANLTFLRKNASEVKFKENTFDLLVCDMSWSPKQMARLVTDLLYSLRSGGTAIVTVKLMHKKPLALIHDVIASFEQSGMQIQRAKQLFHNRDEITLYMIKYGK
;
A
#
# COMPACT_ATOMS: atom_id res chain seq x y z
N MET A 1 -7.86 -8.35 16.51
CA MET A 1 -7.64 -7.02 17.09
C MET A 1 -8.75 -6.65 18.06
N PHE A 2 -9.99 -6.39 17.61
CA PHE A 2 -11.09 -5.94 18.48
C PHE A 2 -12.22 -6.96 18.69
N GLY A 3 -11.97 -8.25 18.42
CA GLY A 3 -13.02 -9.27 18.46
C GLY A 3 -14.10 -9.05 17.40
N SER A 4 -15.37 -9.29 17.78
CA SER A 4 -16.53 -9.00 16.93
C SER A 4 -16.91 -7.53 17.04
N VAL A 5 -17.02 -6.84 15.90
CA VAL A 5 -17.37 -5.41 15.83
C VAL A 5 -18.63 -5.23 14.99
N LYS A 6 -19.44 -4.22 15.32
CA LYS A 6 -20.58 -3.83 14.47
C LYS A 6 -20.01 -3.16 13.22
N SER A 7 -20.34 -3.69 12.05
CA SER A 7 -19.92 -3.11 10.77
C SER A 7 -21.04 -3.09 9.74
N THR A 8 -21.07 -2.05 8.92
CA THR A 8 -21.96 -1.89 7.77
C THR A 8 -21.13 -1.76 6.51
N ILE A 9 -21.39 -2.58 5.50
CA ILE A 9 -20.73 -2.44 4.19
C ILE A 9 -21.36 -1.25 3.47
N LEU A 10 -20.54 -0.28 3.09
CA LEU A 10 -20.97 0.90 2.31
C LEU A 10 -20.67 0.68 0.81
N LEU A 11 -19.48 0.16 0.50
CA LEU A 11 -19.09 -0.26 -0.84
C LEU A 11 -18.48 -1.67 -0.78
N PRO A 12 -19.11 -2.69 -1.40
CA PRO A 12 -18.64 -4.07 -1.32
C PRO A 12 -17.16 -4.24 -1.70
N GLY A 13 -16.38 -4.83 -0.79
CA GLY A 13 -14.95 -5.08 -1.00
C GLY A 13 -14.03 -3.86 -0.87
N GLU A 14 -14.57 -2.66 -0.65
CA GLU A 14 -13.78 -1.42 -0.60
C GLU A 14 -13.98 -0.61 0.68
N ILE A 15 -15.23 -0.35 1.08
CA ILE A 15 -15.56 0.61 2.15
C ILE A 15 -16.60 0.01 3.08
N PHE A 16 -16.35 0.10 4.38
CA PHE A 16 -17.29 -0.26 5.43
C PHE A 16 -17.19 0.74 6.58
N LEU A 17 -18.31 0.97 7.24
CA LEU A 17 -18.39 1.65 8.52
C LEU A 17 -18.22 0.63 9.64
N ALA A 18 -17.41 0.92 10.65
CA ALA A 18 -17.29 0.07 11.83
C ALA A 18 -17.34 0.88 13.12
N THR A 19 -18.04 0.34 14.12
CA THR A 19 -18.01 0.86 15.50
C THR A 19 -17.08 -0.02 16.32
N LEU A 20 -16.00 0.57 16.83
CA LEU A 20 -15.00 -0.12 17.63
C LEU A 20 -15.31 0.02 19.13
N PRO A 21 -15.10 -1.03 19.95
CA PRO A 21 -15.36 -1.01 21.38
C PRO A 21 -14.21 -0.34 22.16
N ALA A 22 -13.71 0.78 21.67
CA ALA A 22 -12.58 1.52 22.21
C ALA A 22 -12.75 3.00 21.85
N ASP A 23 -12.13 3.90 22.61
CA ASP A 23 -12.04 5.30 22.19
C ASP A 23 -11.14 5.46 20.95
N ALA A 24 -11.19 6.62 20.31
CA ALA A 24 -10.47 6.86 19.06
C ALA A 24 -8.95 6.67 19.23
N SER A 25 -8.36 7.13 20.33
CA SER A 25 -6.92 7.06 20.55
C SER A 25 -6.47 5.62 20.80
N GLU A 26 -7.19 4.86 21.61
CA GLU A 26 -6.92 3.44 21.87
C GLU A 26 -7.10 2.61 20.59
N ALA A 27 -8.18 2.86 19.85
CA ALA A 27 -8.44 2.19 18.59
C ALA A 27 -7.31 2.44 17.57
N MET A 28 -6.88 3.70 17.41
CA MET A 28 -5.80 4.04 16.50
C MET A 28 -4.46 3.46 16.95
N GLY A 29 -4.13 3.53 18.24
CA GLY A 29 -2.91 2.91 18.77
C GLY A 29 -2.85 1.41 18.50
N THR A 30 -3.98 0.72 18.68
CA THR A 30 -4.07 -0.72 18.39
C THR A 30 -3.94 -1.02 16.90
N ILE A 31 -4.64 -0.25 16.04
CA ILE A 31 -4.59 -0.41 14.58
C ILE A 31 -3.18 -0.14 14.04
N MET A 32 -2.53 0.94 14.48
CA MET A 32 -1.19 1.31 14.03
C MET A 32 -0.13 0.35 14.57
N GLY A 33 -0.34 -0.25 15.75
CA GLY A 33 0.54 -1.28 16.29
C GLY A 33 0.47 -2.61 15.53
N GLN A 34 -0.68 -2.94 14.94
CA GLN A 34 -0.86 -4.14 14.12
C GLN A 34 -1.68 -3.83 12.84
N PRO A 35 -1.11 -3.09 11.87
CA PRO A 35 -1.86 -2.62 10.71
C PRO A 35 -2.57 -3.75 9.97
N PRO A 36 -3.90 -3.65 9.72
CA PRO A 36 -4.61 -4.70 9.03
C PRO A 36 -4.08 -4.89 7.60
N MET A 37 -3.93 -6.14 7.21
CA MET A 37 -3.31 -6.52 5.93
C MET A 37 -4.03 -5.94 4.71
N PHE A 38 -5.37 -5.90 4.75
CA PHE A 38 -6.22 -5.47 3.63
C PHE A 38 -6.79 -4.06 3.79
N LEU A 39 -6.59 -3.42 4.94
CA LEU A 39 -7.04 -2.04 5.15
C LEU A 39 -5.93 -1.07 4.73
N ARG A 40 -6.24 -0.26 3.72
CA ARG A 40 -5.27 0.70 3.15
C ARG A 40 -5.39 2.10 3.75
N HIS A 41 -6.60 2.45 4.18
CA HIS A 41 -6.90 3.77 4.73
C HIS A 41 -8.09 3.68 5.66
N LEU A 42 -8.17 4.61 6.60
CA LEU A 42 -9.32 4.83 7.46
C LEU A 42 -9.37 6.31 7.85
N PHE A 43 -10.51 6.74 8.36
CA PHE A 43 -10.65 8.01 9.05
C PHE A 43 -11.74 7.89 10.13
N PRO A 44 -11.67 8.67 11.22
CA PRO A 44 -12.70 8.66 12.25
C PRO A 44 -13.97 9.36 11.75
N VAL A 45 -15.15 8.81 12.04
CA VAL A 45 -16.42 9.43 11.67
C VAL A 45 -16.83 10.45 12.75
N HIS A 46 -16.62 11.73 12.46
CA HIS A 46 -17.01 12.84 13.32
C HIS A 46 -18.30 13.53 12.86
N PHE A 47 -18.70 13.28 11.61
CA PHE A 47 -19.89 13.79 10.95
C PHE A 47 -20.57 12.61 10.25
N GLN A 48 -21.88 12.49 10.47
CA GLN A 48 -22.76 11.59 9.75
C GLN A 48 -24.08 12.33 9.54
N GLU A 49 -24.48 12.51 8.30
CA GLU A 49 -25.72 13.19 7.95
C GLU A 49 -26.48 12.39 6.91
N GLU A 50 -27.75 12.12 7.20
CA GLU A 50 -28.69 11.43 6.31
C GLU A 50 -29.65 12.47 5.73
N GLY A 51 -29.92 12.44 4.42
CA GLY A 51 -30.87 13.38 3.86
C GLY A 51 -31.01 13.31 2.35
N THR A 52 -32.23 13.59 1.88
CA THR A 52 -32.57 13.69 0.46
C THR A 52 -32.35 15.10 -0.10
N ASP A 53 -32.22 16.12 0.75
CA ASP A 53 -31.88 17.49 0.36
C ASP A 53 -30.35 17.70 0.40
N LEU A 54 -29.73 17.58 -0.77
CA LEU A 54 -28.29 17.69 -0.95
C LEU A 54 -27.74 19.07 -0.53
N ALA A 55 -28.52 20.14 -0.70
CA ALA A 55 -28.10 21.48 -0.34
C ALA A 55 -27.97 21.61 1.19
N GLN A 56 -28.94 21.04 1.91
CA GLN A 56 -28.91 21.01 3.38
C GLN A 56 -27.75 20.14 3.90
N VAL A 57 -27.52 18.96 3.31
CA VAL A 57 -26.40 18.08 3.70
C VAL A 57 -25.06 18.81 3.48
N LEU A 58 -24.90 19.48 2.34
CA LEU A 58 -23.71 20.26 2.03
C LEU A 58 -23.50 21.42 3.00
N GLU A 59 -24.56 22.18 3.32
CA GLU A 59 -24.51 23.28 4.30
C GLU A 59 -24.03 22.78 5.68
N ARG A 60 -24.57 21.65 6.16
CA ARG A 60 -24.17 21.05 7.44
C ARG A 60 -22.74 20.53 7.41
N LEU A 61 -22.29 19.93 6.31
CA LEU A 61 -20.90 19.51 6.15
C LEU A 61 -19.94 20.71 6.16
N VAL A 62 -20.27 21.79 5.46
CA VAL A 62 -19.48 23.03 5.49
C VAL A 62 -19.45 23.62 6.90
N ALA A 63 -20.59 23.67 7.60
CA ALA A 63 -20.65 24.11 8.99
C ALA A 63 -19.80 23.23 9.92
N PHE A 64 -19.80 21.91 9.71
CA PHE A 64 -18.93 20.99 10.42
C PHE A 64 -17.44 21.33 10.22
N ILE A 65 -17.00 21.53 8.96
CA ILE A 65 -15.60 21.88 8.65
C ILE A 65 -15.22 23.23 9.27
N ARG A 66 -16.07 24.26 9.12
CA ARG A 66 -15.83 25.61 9.66
C ARG A 66 -15.68 25.64 11.18
N ASN A 67 -16.32 24.71 11.89
CA ASN A 67 -16.25 24.61 13.34
C ASN A 67 -15.02 23.82 13.85
N ARG A 68 -14.10 23.40 12.96
CA ARG A 68 -12.88 22.65 13.33
C ARG A 68 -11.69 23.60 13.49
N ARG A 69 -11.45 24.02 14.74
CA ARG A 69 -10.33 24.92 15.09
C ARG A 69 -8.95 24.31 14.78
N GLU A 70 -8.83 22.99 14.81
CA GLU A 70 -7.60 22.27 14.43
C GLU A 70 -7.19 22.43 12.96
N LEU A 71 -8.04 23.02 12.11
CA LEU A 71 -7.69 23.33 10.72
C LEU A 71 -7.03 24.71 10.54
N ILE A 72 -7.13 25.59 11.54
CA ILE A 72 -6.64 26.98 11.46
C ILE A 72 -5.11 26.99 11.44
N ASP A 73 -4.55 27.77 10.52
CA ASP A 73 -3.12 27.95 10.27
C ASP A 73 -2.38 26.62 9.98
N GLN A 74 -3.11 25.60 9.49
CA GLN A 74 -2.55 24.30 9.10
C GLN A 74 -2.50 24.12 7.59
N ARG A 75 -1.63 23.23 7.12
CA ARG A 75 -1.73 22.66 5.78
C ARG A 75 -2.76 21.53 5.81
N VAL A 76 -3.83 21.66 5.03
CA VAL A 76 -4.99 20.76 5.07
C VAL A 76 -5.13 20.00 3.75
N SER A 77 -5.25 18.68 3.82
CA SER A 77 -5.66 17.86 2.67
C SER A 77 -7.15 17.58 2.74
N LEU A 78 -7.92 18.15 1.82
CA LEU A 78 -9.33 17.79 1.63
C LEU A 78 -9.43 16.56 0.72
N GLN A 79 -9.87 15.44 1.30
CA GLN A 79 -9.95 14.13 0.66
C GLN A 79 -11.40 13.71 0.51
N VAL A 80 -11.87 13.71 -0.74
CA VAL A 80 -13.27 13.37 -1.04
C VAL A 80 -13.31 12.06 -1.82
N ARG A 81 -14.18 11.15 -1.37
CA ARG A 81 -14.56 9.93 -2.08
C ARG A 81 -16.07 9.84 -2.15
N LYS A 82 -16.59 9.07 -3.10
CA LYS A 82 -18.02 8.81 -3.22
C LYS A 82 -18.30 7.36 -3.59
N GLY A 83 -19.46 6.86 -3.17
CA GLY A 83 -20.03 5.59 -3.63
C GLY A 83 -20.41 5.65 -5.11
N ALA A 84 -20.60 4.47 -5.72
CA ALA A 84 -21.07 4.37 -7.10
C ALA A 84 -22.46 5.03 -7.25
N ASP A 85 -23.36 4.74 -6.31
CA ASP A 85 -24.75 5.21 -6.27
C ASP A 85 -24.95 6.44 -5.36
N SER A 86 -23.87 7.19 -5.11
CA SER A 86 -23.88 8.40 -4.27
C SER A 86 -24.95 9.41 -4.68
N SER A 87 -25.59 10.05 -3.69
CA SER A 87 -26.51 11.18 -3.90
C SER A 87 -25.86 12.39 -4.58
N TRP A 88 -24.54 12.58 -4.41
CA TRP A 88 -23.76 13.47 -5.28
C TRP A 88 -23.52 12.82 -6.64
N THR A 89 -24.17 13.35 -7.67
CA THR A 89 -24.19 12.77 -9.03
C THR A 89 -22.96 13.13 -9.86
N GLU A 90 -22.32 14.27 -9.58
CA GLU A 90 -21.08 14.67 -10.26
C GLU A 90 -19.86 13.87 -9.74
N SER A 91 -18.67 14.20 -10.24
CA SER A 91 -17.44 13.54 -9.79
C SER A 91 -17.08 13.89 -8.34
N ALA A 92 -16.31 13.03 -7.67
CA ALA A 92 -15.73 13.36 -6.36
C ALA A 92 -14.83 14.61 -6.41
N GLY A 93 -14.24 14.90 -7.58
CA GLY A 93 -13.48 16.14 -7.82
C GLY A 93 -14.37 17.38 -7.81
N ALA A 94 -15.57 17.29 -8.38
CA ALA A 94 -16.55 18.38 -8.34
C ALA A 94 -17.03 18.65 -6.91
N LEU A 95 -17.29 17.59 -6.11
CA LEU A 95 -17.62 17.77 -4.69
C LEU A 95 -16.47 18.41 -3.92
N LYS A 96 -15.23 17.96 -4.16
CA LYS A 96 -14.03 18.58 -3.56
C LYS A 96 -13.93 20.07 -3.93
N GLN A 97 -14.18 20.42 -5.18
CA GLN A 97 -14.15 21.81 -5.63
C GLN A 97 -15.23 22.64 -4.93
N ALA A 98 -16.48 22.17 -4.92
CA ALA A 98 -17.60 22.85 -4.26
C ALA A 98 -17.33 23.10 -2.77
N LEU A 99 -16.80 22.09 -2.07
CA LEU A 99 -16.39 22.24 -0.67
C LEU A 99 -15.25 23.24 -0.51
N SER A 100 -14.23 23.18 -1.38
CA SER A 100 -13.06 24.08 -1.33
C SER A 100 -13.46 25.54 -1.51
N GLU A 101 -14.38 25.83 -2.44
CA GLU A 101 -14.92 27.17 -2.66
C GLU A 101 -15.66 27.69 -1.40
N GLN A 102 -16.49 26.84 -0.79
CA GLN A 102 -17.29 27.16 0.40
C GLN A 102 -16.48 27.33 1.69
N ILE A 103 -15.21 26.91 1.72
CA ILE A 103 -14.34 27.05 2.89
C ILE A 103 -13.08 27.89 2.60
N SER A 104 -13.06 28.57 1.46
CA SER A 104 -11.90 29.33 0.97
C SER A 104 -11.52 30.54 1.82
N ASP A 105 -12.45 31.04 2.64
CA ASP A 105 -12.24 32.13 3.60
C ASP A 105 -11.62 31.68 4.93
N LEU A 106 -11.52 30.36 5.17
CA LEU A 106 -10.84 29.85 6.35
C LEU A 106 -9.33 30.05 6.23
N HIS A 107 -8.71 30.45 7.34
CA HIS A 107 -7.26 30.58 7.45
C HIS A 107 -6.59 29.19 7.47
N MET A 108 -6.51 28.51 6.33
CA MET A 108 -5.82 27.23 6.15
C MET A 108 -5.18 27.15 4.75
N GLU A 109 -4.12 26.37 4.61
CA GLU A 109 -3.48 26.13 3.31
C GLU A 109 -3.93 24.78 2.74
N LEU A 110 -4.74 24.78 1.68
CA LEU A 110 -5.11 23.52 1.02
C LEU A 110 -3.92 22.94 0.25
N THR A 111 -3.52 21.71 0.61
CA THR A 111 -2.43 20.98 -0.05
C THR A 111 -2.86 19.59 -0.53
N VAL A 112 -2.15 19.09 -1.54
CA VAL A 112 -2.30 17.72 -2.03
C VAL A 112 -1.37 16.75 -1.29
N GLN A 113 -0.22 17.22 -0.81
CA GLN A 113 0.82 16.42 -0.15
C GLN A 113 1.42 17.15 1.04
N GLY A 114 1.93 16.40 2.02
CA GLY A 114 2.55 16.99 3.22
C GLY A 114 1.57 17.81 4.04
N ALA A 115 0.31 17.37 4.13
CA ALA A 115 -0.66 18.00 5.02
C ALA A 115 -0.32 17.73 6.48
N ASP A 116 -0.67 18.67 7.36
CA ASP A 116 -0.60 18.52 8.81
C ASP A 116 -1.89 17.88 9.36
N VAL A 117 -3.02 18.15 8.67
CA VAL A 117 -4.35 17.64 8.99
C VAL A 117 -5.09 17.22 7.71
N ILE A 118 -5.89 16.16 7.81
CA ILE A 118 -6.71 15.63 6.72
C ILE A 118 -8.20 15.80 7.07
N VAL A 119 -8.96 16.38 6.15
CA VAL A 119 -10.43 16.36 6.17
C VAL A 119 -10.89 15.30 5.18
N SER A 120 -11.41 14.19 5.69
CA SER A 120 -11.92 13.08 4.89
C SER A 120 -13.43 13.19 4.75
N VAL A 121 -13.94 13.03 3.52
CA VAL A 121 -15.36 13.03 3.19
C VAL A 121 -15.67 11.81 2.34
N PHE A 122 -16.69 11.06 2.74
CA PHE A 122 -17.27 9.98 1.94
C PHE A 122 -18.76 10.24 1.73
N ALA A 123 -19.14 10.52 0.49
CA ALA A 123 -20.54 10.67 0.08
C ALA A 123 -21.09 9.31 -0.39
N ASP A 124 -22.04 8.74 0.34
CA ASP A 124 -22.74 7.52 -0.05
C ASP A 124 -24.13 7.84 -0.64
N THR A 125 -24.95 6.82 -0.91
CA THR A 125 -26.30 6.98 -1.46
C THR A 125 -27.14 7.93 -0.61
N ASP A 126 -27.43 7.57 0.64
CA ASP A 126 -28.35 8.33 1.50
C ASP A 126 -27.64 9.04 2.67
N THR A 127 -26.36 8.72 2.90
CA THR A 127 -25.61 9.18 4.07
C THR A 127 -24.24 9.70 3.67
N TRP A 128 -23.87 10.86 4.22
CA TRP A 128 -22.52 11.42 4.06
C TRP A 128 -21.76 11.32 5.37
N TYR A 129 -20.49 10.94 5.28
CA TYR A 129 -19.60 10.78 6.41
C TYR A 129 -18.42 11.73 6.26
N ALA A 130 -18.00 12.36 7.36
CA ALA A 130 -16.77 13.11 7.37
C ALA A 130 -16.00 12.98 8.68
N GLY A 131 -14.70 13.22 8.59
CA GLY A 131 -13.74 13.08 9.68
C GLY A 131 -12.60 14.06 9.55
N VAL A 132 -11.97 14.34 10.69
CA VAL A 132 -10.72 15.10 10.74
C VAL A 132 -9.71 14.27 11.50
N SER A 133 -8.50 14.14 10.96
CA SER A 133 -7.44 13.33 11.56
C SER A 133 -6.07 13.78 11.09
N HIS A 134 -5.03 13.34 11.81
CA HIS A 134 -3.66 13.52 11.34
C HIS A 134 -3.31 12.44 10.29
N PRO A 135 -2.43 12.76 9.32
CA PRO A 135 -2.00 11.80 8.30
C PRO A 135 -1.51 10.46 8.85
N GLN A 136 -0.79 10.50 9.97
CA GLN A 136 -0.25 9.32 10.64
C GLN A 136 -1.32 8.36 11.17
N ASP A 137 -2.54 8.85 11.43
CA ASP A 137 -3.62 8.04 12.00
C ASP A 137 -4.45 7.33 10.92
N ASN A 138 -4.24 7.64 9.64
CA ASN A 138 -5.11 7.20 8.55
C ASN A 138 -4.64 5.92 7.84
N LEU A 139 -3.58 5.26 8.31
CA LEU A 139 -2.81 4.20 7.61
C LEU A 139 -2.14 4.64 6.29
N SER A 140 -2.73 5.59 5.57
CA SER A 140 -2.20 6.26 4.40
C SER A 140 -2.75 7.67 4.36
N ASP A 141 -1.87 8.62 4.06
CA ASP A 141 -2.20 10.02 3.82
C ASP A 141 -2.77 10.29 2.42
N TRP A 142 -2.86 9.25 1.57
CA TRP A 142 -3.55 9.32 0.27
C TRP A 142 -5.04 9.02 0.45
N SER A 143 -5.89 9.74 -0.29
CA SER A 143 -7.35 9.52 -0.26
C SER A 143 -7.74 8.06 -0.53
N GLY A 144 -8.26 7.39 0.50
CA GLY A 144 -8.61 5.97 0.49
C GLY A 144 -7.42 5.03 0.22
N GLY A 145 -6.20 5.47 0.52
CA GLY A 145 -4.96 4.72 0.30
C GLY A 145 -4.65 4.53 -1.18
N ALA A 146 -5.23 5.35 -2.06
CA ALA A 146 -5.04 5.25 -3.49
C ALA A 146 -3.75 5.98 -3.92
N VAL A 147 -2.61 5.34 -3.67
CA VAL A 147 -1.28 5.87 -4.03
C VAL A 147 -1.15 5.97 -5.54
N ARG A 148 -1.02 7.19 -6.08
CA ARG A 148 -0.92 7.41 -7.53
C ARG A 148 0.48 7.88 -7.89
N PHE A 149 1.31 6.96 -8.36
CA PHE A 149 2.57 7.31 -9.01
C PHE A 149 2.34 7.63 -10.48
N GLN A 150 2.96 8.71 -10.95
CA GLN A 150 3.01 9.01 -12.38
C GLN A 150 4.02 8.07 -13.05
N LYS A 151 3.66 7.57 -14.23
CA LYS A 151 4.59 6.80 -15.05
C LYS A 151 5.52 7.78 -15.74
N GLU A 152 6.80 7.69 -15.46
CA GLU A 152 7.82 8.51 -16.12
C GLU A 152 8.09 8.02 -17.55
N ASP A 153 8.56 8.93 -18.41
CA ASP A 153 9.02 8.58 -19.75
C ASP A 153 10.21 7.61 -19.68
N GLY A 154 10.10 6.50 -20.41
CA GLY A 154 11.10 5.42 -20.36
C GLY A 154 10.89 4.40 -19.24
N GLN A 155 9.89 4.55 -18.38
CA GLN A 155 9.59 3.54 -17.35
C GLN A 155 9.13 2.21 -18.00
N ILE A 156 9.88 1.15 -17.72
CA ILE A 156 9.73 -0.18 -18.34
C ILE A 156 8.40 -0.84 -17.95
N SER A 157 8.06 -0.82 -16.66
CA SER A 157 6.87 -1.50 -16.15
C SER A 157 6.25 -0.77 -14.97
N ARG A 158 4.91 -0.86 -14.85
CA ARG A 158 4.18 -0.42 -13.65
C ARG A 158 4.45 -1.30 -12.43
N ALA A 159 5.02 -2.49 -12.60
CA ALA A 159 5.40 -3.36 -11.49
C ALA A 159 6.37 -2.66 -10.51
N LYS A 160 7.21 -1.73 -11.00
CA LYS A 160 8.07 -0.84 -10.19
C LYS A 160 7.31 -0.15 -9.06
N PHE A 161 6.05 0.23 -9.29
CA PHE A 161 5.23 0.92 -8.29
C PHE A 161 4.99 0.10 -7.03
N LYS A 162 5.06 -1.23 -7.09
CA LYS A 162 4.97 -2.09 -5.89
C LYS A 162 6.16 -1.88 -4.95
N LEU A 163 7.39 -1.79 -5.48
CA LEU A 163 8.58 -1.54 -4.66
C LEU A 163 8.65 -0.09 -4.18
N LEU A 164 8.24 0.89 -5.01
CA LEU A 164 8.09 2.27 -4.56
C LEU A 164 7.09 2.40 -3.41
N GLU A 165 5.96 1.71 -3.50
CA GLU A 165 4.98 1.71 -2.42
C GLU A 165 5.48 0.94 -1.19
N ALA A 166 6.18 -0.17 -1.38
CA ALA A 166 6.79 -0.93 -0.27
C ALA A 166 7.88 -0.12 0.44
N GLU A 167 8.72 0.63 -0.29
CA GLU A 167 9.71 1.56 0.25
C GLU A 167 9.06 2.54 1.24
N ALA A 168 8.00 3.23 0.80
CA ALA A 168 7.28 4.20 1.62
C ALA A 168 6.48 3.54 2.77
N THR A 169 5.76 2.45 2.49
CA THR A 169 4.81 1.84 3.43
C THR A 169 5.50 1.01 4.52
N PHE A 170 6.62 0.37 4.18
CA PHE A 170 7.36 -0.48 5.11
C PHE A 170 8.60 0.23 5.69
N GLY A 171 8.93 1.43 5.23
CA GLY A 171 10.11 2.19 5.68
C GLY A 171 11.42 1.53 5.27
N ILE A 172 11.45 0.90 4.09
CA ILE A 172 12.64 0.18 3.60
C ILE A 172 13.53 1.16 2.86
N ASP A 173 14.71 1.46 3.38
CA ASP A 173 15.72 2.19 2.61
C ASP A 173 16.41 1.24 1.62
N PHE A 174 15.97 1.25 0.36
CA PHE A 174 16.57 0.40 -0.65
C PHE A 174 18.01 0.80 -0.99
N SER A 175 18.41 2.05 -0.75
CA SER A 175 19.79 2.50 -1.04
C SER A 175 20.82 1.91 -0.07
N ALA A 176 20.38 1.32 1.04
CA ALA A 176 21.23 0.64 2.01
C ALA A 176 21.66 -0.78 1.57
N PHE A 177 21.05 -1.34 0.51
CA PHE A 177 21.42 -2.65 -0.04
C PHE A 177 22.50 -2.52 -1.11
N HIS A 178 23.32 -3.56 -1.26
CA HIS A 178 24.43 -3.57 -2.22
C HIS A 178 24.25 -4.61 -3.34
N GLN A 179 23.74 -5.80 -3.01
CA GLN A 179 23.67 -6.97 -3.89
C GLN A 179 22.24 -7.51 -3.88
N GLY A 180 21.49 -7.20 -4.94
CA GLY A 180 20.10 -7.63 -5.12
C GLY A 180 19.98 -8.85 -6.04
N LEU A 181 19.12 -9.80 -5.66
CA LEU A 181 18.65 -10.88 -6.53
C LEU A 181 17.19 -10.62 -6.90
N ASP A 182 16.89 -10.51 -8.20
CA ASP A 182 15.53 -10.33 -8.72
C ASP A 182 15.09 -11.61 -9.46
N ILE A 183 14.12 -12.33 -8.89
CA ILE A 183 13.60 -13.59 -9.41
C ILE A 183 12.28 -13.36 -10.16
N GLY A 184 12.22 -13.83 -11.40
CA GLY A 184 11.11 -13.52 -12.29
C GLY A 184 11.19 -12.07 -12.79
N ALA A 185 12.42 -11.64 -13.08
CA ALA A 185 12.74 -10.23 -13.29
C ALA A 185 12.11 -9.61 -14.53
N ALA A 186 11.81 -10.38 -15.58
CA ALA A 186 11.40 -9.82 -16.86
C ALA A 186 10.00 -9.17 -16.79
N PRO A 187 9.78 -8.01 -17.43
CA PRO A 187 10.69 -7.28 -18.33
C PRO A 187 11.70 -6.36 -17.62
N GLY A 188 11.72 -6.30 -16.29
CA GLY A 188 12.72 -5.58 -15.50
C GLY A 188 12.19 -4.42 -14.67
N GLY A 189 10.90 -4.42 -14.31
CA GLY A 189 10.32 -3.33 -13.50
C GLY A 189 10.97 -3.18 -12.13
N TRP A 190 11.12 -4.30 -11.41
CA TRP A 190 11.79 -4.32 -10.10
C TRP A 190 13.31 -4.17 -10.26
N THR A 191 13.91 -4.86 -11.25
CA THR A 191 15.32 -4.68 -11.60
C THR A 191 15.69 -3.21 -11.84
N SER A 192 14.92 -2.46 -12.66
CA SER A 192 15.17 -1.03 -12.91
C SER A 192 15.16 -0.22 -11.63
N PHE A 193 14.14 -0.42 -10.79
CA PHE A 193 14.02 0.27 -9.51
C PHE A 193 15.25 0.04 -8.63
N LEU A 194 15.71 -1.21 -8.52
CA LEU A 194 16.89 -1.55 -7.73
C LEU A 194 18.18 -0.95 -8.31
N LEU A 195 18.34 -0.98 -9.64
CA LEU A 195 19.50 -0.37 -10.31
C LEU A 195 19.54 1.16 -10.09
N GLU A 196 18.38 1.83 -10.13
CA GLU A 196 18.25 3.27 -9.86
C GLU A 196 18.56 3.63 -8.40
N ARG A 197 18.35 2.69 -7.46
CA ARG A 197 18.74 2.81 -6.05
C ARG A 197 20.23 2.49 -5.82
N GLY A 198 20.98 2.15 -6.87
CA GLY A 198 22.43 1.94 -6.83
C GLY A 198 22.88 0.50 -6.59
N LEU A 199 21.96 -0.47 -6.52
CA LEU A 199 22.30 -1.87 -6.27
C LEU A 199 23.03 -2.48 -7.46
N LYS A 200 23.89 -3.48 -7.18
CA LYS A 200 24.27 -4.49 -8.16
C LYS A 200 23.19 -5.57 -8.18
N VAL A 201 22.56 -5.75 -9.33
CA VAL A 201 21.37 -6.60 -9.47
C VAL A 201 21.72 -7.82 -10.31
N THR A 202 21.45 -9.01 -9.77
CA THR A 202 21.38 -10.24 -10.54
C THR A 202 19.92 -10.53 -10.85
N ALA A 203 19.52 -10.38 -12.11
CA ALA A 203 18.17 -10.65 -12.57
C ALA A 203 18.08 -12.06 -13.19
N VAL A 204 17.08 -12.85 -12.80
CA VAL A 204 16.88 -14.21 -13.29
C VAL A 204 15.49 -14.36 -13.89
N ASP A 205 15.44 -14.65 -15.19
CA ASP A 205 14.19 -14.92 -15.90
C ASP A 205 14.46 -15.61 -17.25
N PRO A 206 13.68 -16.63 -17.67
CA PRO A 206 13.80 -17.19 -19.02
C PRO A 206 13.39 -16.20 -20.14
N ALA A 207 12.48 -15.28 -19.86
CA ALA A 207 12.00 -14.27 -20.80
C ALA A 207 13.04 -13.17 -21.02
N LYS A 208 12.79 -12.27 -21.98
CA LYS A 208 13.73 -11.19 -22.31
C LYS A 208 13.51 -9.99 -21.39
N MET A 209 14.60 -9.45 -20.86
CA MET A 209 14.61 -8.13 -20.22
C MET A 209 14.46 -7.02 -21.25
N GLU A 210 13.99 -5.86 -20.82
CA GLU A 210 13.95 -4.67 -21.66
C GLU A 210 15.38 -4.25 -22.06
N PRO A 211 15.66 -4.02 -23.37
CA PRO A 211 17.02 -3.78 -23.86
C PRO A 211 17.73 -2.58 -23.23
N SER A 212 17.03 -1.51 -22.88
CA SER A 212 17.62 -0.32 -22.26
C SER A 212 18.22 -0.63 -20.88
N LEU A 213 17.85 -1.73 -20.22
CA LEU A 213 18.48 -2.18 -18.98
C LEU A 213 19.89 -2.74 -19.19
N MET A 214 20.23 -3.23 -20.38
CA MET A 214 21.53 -3.84 -20.64
C MET A 214 22.68 -2.83 -20.62
N LYS A 215 22.38 -1.53 -20.63
CA LYS A 215 23.38 -0.46 -20.47
C LYS A 215 23.92 -0.32 -19.05
N TYR A 216 23.20 -0.87 -18.05
CA TYR A 216 23.58 -0.77 -16.65
C TYR A 216 24.72 -1.75 -16.35
N ALA A 217 25.91 -1.22 -16.06
CA ALA A 217 27.09 -2.04 -15.73
C ALA A 217 26.93 -2.85 -14.43
N ASN A 218 25.99 -2.43 -13.56
CA ASN A 218 25.61 -3.09 -12.32
C ASN A 218 24.54 -4.19 -12.50
N LEU A 219 24.11 -4.49 -13.74
CA LEU A 219 23.18 -5.58 -14.04
C LEU A 219 23.91 -6.84 -14.51
N THR A 220 23.61 -7.97 -13.85
CA THR A 220 23.89 -9.32 -14.36
C THR A 220 22.57 -9.99 -14.70
N PHE A 221 22.33 -10.31 -15.97
CA PHE A 221 21.11 -11.00 -16.39
C PHE A 221 21.36 -12.48 -16.70
N LEU A 222 20.67 -13.37 -15.98
CA LEU A 222 20.70 -14.81 -16.17
C LEU A 222 19.41 -15.25 -16.86
N ARG A 223 19.50 -15.52 -18.17
CA ARG A 223 18.36 -15.99 -18.95
C ARG A 223 18.06 -17.48 -18.75
N LYS A 224 17.60 -17.84 -17.56
CA LYS A 224 17.39 -19.22 -17.10
C LYS A 224 16.15 -19.32 -16.20
N ASN A 225 15.67 -20.55 -15.98
CA ASN A 225 14.73 -20.77 -14.89
C ASN A 225 15.45 -20.59 -13.54
N ALA A 226 14.78 -19.96 -12.58
CA ALA A 226 15.32 -19.74 -11.24
C ALA A 226 15.60 -21.05 -10.47
N SER A 227 14.95 -22.16 -10.81
CA SER A 227 15.26 -23.47 -10.23
C SER A 227 16.56 -24.10 -10.76
N GLU A 228 17.12 -23.58 -11.86
CA GLU A 228 18.32 -24.09 -12.53
C GLU A 228 19.59 -23.30 -12.17
N VAL A 229 19.45 -22.18 -11.47
CA VAL A 229 20.58 -21.34 -11.09
C VAL A 229 21.13 -21.75 -9.72
N LYS A 230 22.45 -21.65 -9.58
CA LYS A 230 23.15 -21.82 -8.30
C LYS A 230 23.98 -20.58 -8.03
N PHE A 231 23.92 -20.11 -6.80
CA PHE A 231 24.68 -18.97 -6.32
C PHE A 231 25.70 -19.40 -5.28
N LYS A 232 26.59 -18.49 -4.88
CA LYS A 232 27.38 -18.70 -3.67
C LYS A 232 26.52 -18.38 -2.46
N GLU A 233 26.76 -19.06 -1.34
CA GLU A 233 26.10 -18.74 -0.07
C GLU A 233 26.32 -17.27 0.30
N ASN A 234 25.29 -16.64 0.89
CA ASN A 234 25.34 -15.28 1.43
C ASN A 234 25.82 -14.20 0.43
N THR A 235 25.58 -14.40 -0.88
CA THR A 235 25.95 -13.45 -1.94
C THR A 235 25.14 -12.16 -1.87
N PHE A 236 23.85 -12.26 -1.56
CA PHE A 236 22.89 -11.17 -1.66
C PHE A 236 22.49 -10.64 -0.30
N ASP A 237 22.20 -9.35 -0.22
CA ASP A 237 21.58 -8.71 0.94
C ASP A 237 20.12 -8.30 0.72
N LEU A 238 19.65 -8.38 -0.53
CA LEU A 238 18.26 -8.24 -0.92
C LEU A 238 17.86 -9.35 -1.90
N LEU A 239 16.71 -9.98 -1.66
CA LEU A 239 16.02 -10.86 -2.60
C LEU A 239 14.63 -10.29 -2.90
N VAL A 240 14.29 -10.14 -4.17
CA VAL A 240 12.96 -9.72 -4.58
C VAL A 240 12.34 -10.74 -5.55
N CYS A 241 11.04 -10.97 -5.45
CA CYS A 241 10.31 -11.90 -6.31
C CYS A 241 8.86 -11.44 -6.56
N ASP A 242 8.53 -11.07 -7.79
CA ASP A 242 7.18 -10.68 -8.24
C ASP A 242 6.65 -11.61 -9.34
N MET A 243 6.56 -12.90 -9.06
CA MET A 243 6.14 -13.90 -10.04
C MET A 243 4.63 -14.15 -10.04
N SER A 244 4.11 -14.57 -11.18
CA SER A 244 2.72 -15.01 -11.38
C SER A 244 2.45 -16.47 -10.99
N TRP A 245 3.43 -17.15 -10.39
CA TRP A 245 3.32 -18.56 -10.02
C TRP A 245 2.31 -18.80 -8.88
N SER A 246 1.91 -20.07 -8.70
CA SER A 246 1.09 -20.41 -7.54
C SER A 246 1.86 -20.13 -6.23
N PRO A 247 1.18 -19.68 -5.16
CA PRO A 247 1.83 -19.30 -3.91
C PRO A 247 2.76 -20.37 -3.33
N LYS A 248 2.38 -21.65 -3.40
CA LYS A 248 3.19 -22.78 -2.91
C LYS A 248 4.46 -23.00 -3.74
N GLN A 249 4.36 -22.89 -5.06
CA GLN A 249 5.52 -23.03 -5.95
C GLN A 249 6.50 -21.87 -5.76
N MET A 250 5.96 -20.64 -5.64
CA MET A 250 6.75 -19.46 -5.36
C MET A 250 7.46 -19.58 -4.00
N ALA A 251 6.74 -19.95 -2.93
CA ALA A 251 7.33 -20.10 -1.60
C ALA A 251 8.47 -21.12 -1.61
N ARG A 252 8.26 -22.28 -2.24
CA ARG A 252 9.31 -23.31 -2.40
C ARG A 252 10.53 -22.77 -3.14
N LEU A 253 10.33 -22.10 -4.27
CA LEU A 253 11.44 -21.55 -5.05
C LEU A 253 12.26 -20.54 -4.24
N VAL A 254 11.59 -19.61 -3.57
CA VAL A 254 12.27 -18.61 -2.74
C VAL A 254 13.02 -19.29 -1.61
N THR A 255 12.40 -20.24 -0.91
CA THR A 255 13.05 -21.06 0.13
C THR A 255 14.31 -21.76 -0.39
N ASP A 256 14.24 -22.40 -1.56
CA ASP A 256 15.37 -23.10 -2.17
C ASP A 256 16.54 -22.16 -2.51
N LEU A 257 16.30 -20.85 -2.59
CA LEU A 257 17.31 -19.82 -2.87
C LEU A 257 17.78 -19.05 -1.62
N LEU A 258 17.17 -19.26 -0.43
CA LEU A 258 17.50 -18.50 0.79
C LEU A 258 18.94 -18.71 1.30
N TYR A 259 19.62 -19.79 0.88
CA TYR A 259 21.05 -19.98 1.18
C TYR A 259 21.92 -18.87 0.57
N SER A 260 21.47 -18.27 -0.54
CA SER A 260 22.19 -17.18 -1.22
C SER A 260 21.97 -15.82 -0.58
N LEU A 261 20.95 -15.66 0.26
CA LEU A 261 20.65 -14.46 1.02
C LEU A 261 21.41 -14.50 2.35
N ARG A 262 22.15 -13.43 2.68
CA ARG A 262 22.90 -13.36 3.93
C ARG A 262 21.99 -13.32 5.16
N SER A 263 22.50 -13.75 6.31
CA SER A 263 21.84 -13.49 7.60
C SER A 263 21.63 -11.99 7.82
N GLY A 264 20.44 -11.60 8.26
CA GLY A 264 20.00 -10.19 8.31
C GLY A 264 19.66 -9.58 6.94
N GLY A 265 19.73 -10.36 5.85
CA GLY A 265 19.29 -9.94 4.51
C GLY A 265 17.76 -9.84 4.41
N THR A 266 17.30 -9.00 3.50
CA THR A 266 15.89 -8.71 3.28
C THR A 266 15.33 -9.53 2.11
N ALA A 267 14.09 -10.01 2.25
CA ALA A 267 13.33 -10.54 1.13
C ALA A 267 11.98 -9.80 0.98
N ILE A 268 11.65 -9.44 -0.26
CA ILE A 268 10.37 -8.81 -0.62
C ILE A 268 9.69 -9.64 -1.70
N VAL A 269 8.51 -10.16 -1.40
CA VAL A 269 7.87 -11.18 -2.22
C VAL A 269 6.39 -10.86 -2.39
N THR A 270 5.86 -10.97 -3.60
CA THR A 270 4.40 -10.93 -3.81
C THR A 270 3.79 -12.33 -3.77
N VAL A 271 2.63 -12.44 -3.12
CA VAL A 271 1.87 -13.69 -2.99
C VAL A 271 0.52 -13.52 -3.65
N LYS A 272 0.25 -14.25 -4.72
CA LYS A 272 -1.06 -14.22 -5.40
C LYS A 272 -2.17 -14.75 -4.49
N LEU A 273 -3.28 -14.03 -4.45
CA LEU A 273 -4.48 -14.40 -3.71
C LEU A 273 -5.36 -15.27 -4.61
N MET A 274 -5.62 -16.50 -4.18
CA MET A 274 -6.48 -17.45 -4.91
C MET A 274 -7.93 -17.34 -4.39
N HIS A 275 -8.91 -17.55 -5.28
CA HIS A 275 -10.33 -17.16 -5.10
C HIS A 275 -11.20 -17.93 -4.08
N LYS A 276 -10.66 -18.48 -2.99
CA LYS A 276 -11.50 -19.24 -2.02
C LYS A 276 -11.18 -18.99 -0.54
N LYS A 277 -9.91 -19.04 -0.14
CA LYS A 277 -9.50 -18.90 1.26
C LYS A 277 -8.19 -18.10 1.35
N PRO A 278 -8.21 -16.81 1.03
CA PRO A 278 -7.00 -16.00 0.95
C PRO A 278 -6.24 -15.97 2.28
N LEU A 279 -6.94 -15.80 3.41
CA LEU A 279 -6.31 -15.77 4.73
C LEU A 279 -5.58 -17.06 5.09
N ALA A 280 -6.22 -18.21 4.91
CA ALA A 280 -5.59 -19.51 5.20
C ALA A 280 -4.35 -19.73 4.31
N LEU A 281 -4.44 -19.39 3.02
CA LEU A 281 -3.31 -19.48 2.10
C LEU A 281 -2.13 -18.59 2.52
N ILE A 282 -2.42 -17.37 2.98
CA ILE A 282 -1.39 -16.44 3.45
C ILE A 282 -0.72 -16.99 4.71
N HIS A 283 -1.50 -17.54 5.65
CA HIS A 283 -0.95 -18.18 6.85
C HIS A 283 -0.04 -19.36 6.50
N ASP A 284 -0.45 -20.22 5.57
CA ASP A 284 0.37 -21.35 5.12
C ASP A 284 1.69 -20.89 4.49
N VAL A 285 1.66 -19.83 3.68
CA VAL A 285 2.85 -19.27 3.03
C VAL A 285 3.78 -18.62 4.05
N ILE A 286 3.24 -17.84 4.99
CA ILE A 286 4.00 -17.23 6.09
C ILE A 286 4.68 -18.32 6.93
N ALA A 287 3.93 -19.34 7.34
CA ALA A 287 4.48 -20.44 8.13
C ALA A 287 5.61 -21.18 7.40
N SER A 288 5.50 -21.36 6.07
CA SER A 288 6.57 -21.95 5.26
C SER A 288 7.85 -21.11 5.28
N PHE A 289 7.73 -19.78 5.20
CA PHE A 289 8.88 -18.89 5.26
C PHE A 289 9.50 -18.85 6.67
N GLU A 290 8.68 -18.84 7.71
CA GLU A 290 9.13 -18.89 9.11
C GLU A 290 9.89 -20.17 9.43
N GLN A 291 9.39 -21.33 8.98
CA GLN A 291 10.11 -22.61 9.08
C GLN A 291 11.44 -22.62 8.32
N SER A 292 11.58 -21.75 7.32
CA SER A 292 12.79 -21.60 6.50
C SER A 292 13.76 -20.53 7.05
N GLY A 293 13.54 -20.03 8.26
CA GLY A 293 14.43 -19.04 8.91
C GLY A 293 14.19 -17.59 8.50
N MET A 294 12.99 -17.27 7.99
CA MET A 294 12.57 -15.90 7.69
C MET A 294 11.64 -15.36 8.77
N GLN A 295 11.84 -14.11 9.16
CA GLN A 295 10.92 -13.39 10.03
C GLN A 295 10.08 -12.44 9.19
N ILE A 296 8.74 -12.57 9.24
CA ILE A 296 7.83 -11.63 8.58
C ILE A 296 7.82 -10.31 9.35
N GLN A 297 8.25 -9.22 8.71
CA GLN A 297 8.21 -7.88 9.27
C GLN A 297 6.86 -7.20 8.96
N ARG A 298 6.40 -7.34 7.72
CA ARG A 298 5.11 -6.80 7.25
C ARG A 298 4.49 -7.73 6.22
N ALA A 299 3.16 -7.78 6.22
CA ALA A 299 2.35 -8.41 5.19
C ALA A 299 1.18 -7.46 4.90
N LYS A 300 1.10 -6.92 3.67
CA LYS A 300 0.08 -5.93 3.31
C LYS A 300 -0.33 -6.06 1.85
N GLN A 301 -1.62 -5.89 1.59
CA GLN A 301 -2.13 -5.64 0.25
C GLN A 301 -1.91 -4.16 -0.09
N LEU A 302 -0.76 -3.87 -0.71
CA LEU A 302 -0.44 -2.54 -1.22
C LEU A 302 -1.47 -2.09 -2.27
N PHE A 303 -1.63 -0.80 -2.52
CA PHE A 303 -2.52 -0.25 -3.54
C PHE A 303 -2.21 -0.78 -4.93
N HIS A 304 -0.93 -0.89 -5.27
CA HIS A 304 -0.49 -1.46 -6.55
C HIS A 304 -0.53 -3.00 -6.58
N ASN A 305 -0.94 -3.63 -5.48
CA ASN A 305 -1.35 -5.03 -5.49
C ASN A 305 -2.82 -5.14 -5.94
N ARG A 306 -3.07 -6.00 -6.93
CA ARG A 306 -4.43 -6.43 -7.28
C ARG A 306 -4.80 -7.62 -6.38
N ASP A 307 -4.96 -8.80 -6.96
CA ASP A 307 -5.17 -10.06 -6.24
C ASP A 307 -3.85 -10.64 -5.71
N GLU A 308 -3.11 -9.85 -4.94
CA GLU A 308 -1.85 -10.26 -4.32
C GLU A 308 -1.60 -9.50 -3.02
N ILE A 309 -0.70 -10.00 -2.18
CA ILE A 309 -0.14 -9.24 -1.06
C ILE A 309 1.38 -9.15 -1.21
N THR A 310 1.98 -8.15 -0.58
CA THR A 310 3.44 -8.03 -0.49
C THR A 310 3.90 -8.41 0.91
N LEU A 311 4.86 -9.34 0.98
CA LEU A 311 5.56 -9.73 2.19
C LEU A 311 6.91 -9.03 2.25
N TYR A 312 7.23 -8.43 3.38
CA TYR A 312 8.56 -7.94 3.72
C TYR A 312 9.11 -8.80 4.87
N MET A 313 10.26 -9.40 4.65
CA MET A 313 10.84 -10.42 5.52
C MET A 313 12.33 -10.16 5.74
N ILE A 314 12.84 -10.58 6.90
CA ILE A 314 14.27 -10.55 7.23
C ILE A 314 14.73 -11.98 7.53
N LYS A 315 15.87 -12.40 6.99
CA LYS A 315 16.46 -13.70 7.32
C LYS A 315 17.08 -13.65 8.72
N TYR A 316 16.59 -14.48 9.64
CA TYR A 316 17.07 -14.54 11.03
C TYR A 316 17.58 -15.97 11.32
N GLY A 317 18.74 -16.31 10.74
CA GLY A 317 19.31 -17.66 10.82
C GLY A 317 20.63 -17.77 10.04
N LYS A 318 21.43 -18.80 10.35
CA LYS A 318 22.69 -19.10 9.66
C LYS A 318 22.47 -19.41 8.19
#